data_AF-A0A7Y0X4U8-F1
#
_entry.id   AF-A0A7Y0X4U8-F1
#
_cell.length_a   1.000
_cell.length_b   1.000
_cell.length_c   1.000
_cell.angle_alpha   90.00
_cell.angle_beta   90.00
_cell.angle_gamma   90.00
#
_symmetry.space_group_name_H-M   'P 1'
#
loop_
_entity.id
_entity.type
_entity.pdbx_description
1 polymer ?
#
loop_
_entity_poly.entity_id
_entity_poly.type
_entity_poly.pdbx_seq_one_letter_code
_entity_poly.pdbx_strand_id
1 'polypeptide(L)'
;ITAHGRMELTDLIGHHALVAEKPGQPPVMKFMYGPLAVAMREGHLLLINEVDLADPAELAGLNDVLEGRPLVIAQNGGEIIKPHP
;
A
#
# COMPACT_ATOMS: atom_id res chain seq x y z
N ILE A 1 3.90 10.22 3.32
CA ILE A 1 4.52 9.91 2.01
C ILE A 1 4.40 11.15 1.13
N THR A 2 5.37 11.41 0.25
CA THR A 2 5.30 12.52 -0.72
C THR A 2 4.97 11.96 -2.09
N ALA A 3 3.92 12.46 -2.70
CA ALA A 3 3.49 12.07 -4.03
C ALA A 3 4.35 12.73 -5.12
N HIS A 4 4.43 12.07 -6.26
CA HIS A 4 5.15 12.54 -7.44
C HIS A 4 4.57 11.90 -8.69
N GLY A 5 4.83 12.44 -9.88
CA GLY A 5 4.21 11.99 -11.13
C GLY A 5 4.54 10.57 -11.62
N ARG A 6 5.36 9.81 -10.88
CA ARG A 6 5.63 8.38 -11.11
C ARG A 6 5.12 7.49 -9.99
N MET A 7 4.34 8.04 -9.08
CA MET A 7 3.79 7.30 -7.95
C MET A 7 2.67 6.41 -8.45
N GLU A 8 2.70 5.15 -8.06
CA GLU A 8 1.67 4.17 -8.39
C GLU A 8 0.90 3.81 -7.11
N LEU A 9 -0.35 3.37 -7.25
CA LEU A 9 -1.15 2.86 -6.13
C LEU A 9 -0.46 1.68 -5.44
N THR A 10 0.30 0.89 -6.20
CA THR A 10 1.09 -0.23 -5.65
C THR A 10 2.16 0.24 -4.66
N ASP A 11 2.70 1.45 -4.80
CA ASP A 11 3.61 2.04 -3.80
C ASP A 11 2.91 2.27 -2.45
N LEU A 12 1.60 2.52 -2.47
CA LEU A 12 0.77 2.69 -1.27
C LEU A 12 0.31 1.36 -0.68
N ILE A 13 -0.08 0.40 -1.52
CA ILE A 13 -0.64 -0.89 -1.08
C ILE A 13 0.48 -1.83 -0.62
N GLY A 14 1.59 -1.88 -1.37
CA GLY A 14 2.68 -2.82 -1.15
C GLY A 14 3.05 -3.60 -2.41
N HIS A 15 4.08 -4.41 -2.32
CA HIS A 15 4.56 -5.23 -3.44
C HIS A 15 5.28 -6.48 -2.93
N HIS A 16 5.50 -7.44 -3.82
CA HIS A 16 6.33 -8.60 -3.54
C HIS A 16 7.82 -8.26 -3.66
N ALA A 17 8.60 -8.60 -2.64
CA ALA A 17 10.04 -8.43 -2.62
C ALA A 17 10.74 -9.71 -2.18
N LEU A 18 11.94 -9.92 -2.70
CA LEU A 18 12.86 -10.96 -2.22
C LEU A 18 13.57 -10.45 -0.97
N VAL A 19 13.31 -11.09 0.17
CA VAL A 19 13.85 -10.68 1.46
C VAL A 19 14.68 -11.81 2.05
N ALA A 20 15.96 -11.54 2.34
CA ALA A 20 16.79 -12.42 3.15
C ALA A 20 16.67 -11.97 4.62
N GLU A 21 16.10 -12.80 5.49
CA GLU A 21 15.90 -12.45 6.90
C GLU A 21 17.22 -12.31 7.68
N LYS A 22 18.25 -13.04 7.24
CA LYS A 22 19.58 -13.04 7.85
C LYS A 22 20.65 -13.05 6.76
N PRO A 23 21.82 -12.41 7.00
CA PRO A 23 22.95 -12.49 6.09
C PRO A 23 23.32 -13.96 5.82
N GLY A 24 23.46 -14.32 4.54
CA GLY A 24 23.85 -15.67 4.11
C GLY A 24 22.70 -16.68 3.94
N GLN A 25 21.44 -16.30 4.21
CA GLN A 25 20.28 -17.14 3.88
C GLN A 25 19.75 -16.86 2.47
N PRO A 26 19.21 -17.86 1.77
CA PRO A 26 18.50 -17.64 0.51
C PRO A 26 17.32 -16.69 0.73
N PRO A 27 17.12 -15.68 -0.15
CA PRO A 27 15.98 -14.79 -0.04
C PRO A 27 14.68 -15.56 -0.32
N VAL A 28 13.63 -15.18 0.41
CA VAL A 28 12.28 -15.71 0.19
C VAL A 28 11.38 -14.60 -0.32
N MET A 29 10.40 -14.97 -1.15
CA MET A 29 9.39 -14.01 -1.61
C MET A 29 8.48 -13.64 -0.44
N LYS A 30 8.38 -12.35 -0.14
CA LYS A 30 7.47 -11.82 0.87
C LYS A 30 6.68 -10.65 0.32
N PHE A 31 5.44 -10.53 0.76
CA PHE A 31 4.64 -9.35 0.51
C PHE A 31 5.03 -8.25 1.52
N MET A 32 5.50 -7.12 1.00
CA MET A 32 5.86 -5.94 1.77
C MET A 32 4.71 -4.95 1.70
N TYR A 33 4.01 -4.76 2.81
CA TYR A 33 2.89 -3.82 2.91
C TYR A 33 3.38 -2.39 2.75
N GLY A 34 2.68 -1.64 1.91
CA GLY A 34 2.89 -0.21 1.75
C GLY A 34 2.19 0.61 2.84
N PRO A 35 2.44 1.93 2.87
CA PRO A 35 1.97 2.81 3.93
C PRO A 35 0.44 2.87 4.07
N LEU A 36 -0.33 2.71 2.97
CA LEU A 36 -1.78 2.67 3.03
C LEU A 36 -2.28 1.39 3.71
N ALA A 37 -1.77 0.23 3.30
CA ALA A 37 -2.17 -1.05 3.88
C ALA A 37 -1.82 -1.13 5.37
N VAL A 38 -0.64 -0.64 5.77
CA VAL A 38 -0.24 -0.52 7.17
C VAL A 38 -1.18 0.41 7.93
N ALA A 39 -1.42 1.61 7.41
CA ALA A 39 -2.27 2.60 8.08
C ALA A 39 -3.70 2.10 8.29
N MET A 40 -4.30 1.48 7.27
CA MET A 40 -5.65 0.91 7.38
C MET A 40 -5.74 -0.22 8.40
N ARG A 41 -4.73 -1.10 8.44
CA ARG A 41 -4.69 -2.25 9.35
C ARG A 41 -4.47 -1.85 10.81
N GLU A 42 -3.62 -0.84 11.03
CA GLU A 42 -3.15 -0.46 12.37
C GLU A 42 -3.84 0.81 12.92
N GLY A 43 -4.79 1.38 12.17
CA GLY A 43 -5.55 2.56 12.59
C GLY A 43 -4.71 3.84 12.62
N HIS A 44 -3.73 3.95 11.73
CA HIS A 44 -2.90 5.14 11.62
C HIS A 44 -3.44 6.13 10.59
N LEU A 45 -3.05 7.39 10.73
CA LEU A 45 -3.29 8.40 9.71
C LEU A 45 -2.25 8.26 8.59
N LEU A 46 -2.75 8.19 7.34
CA LEU A 46 -1.91 8.31 6.15
C LEU A 46 -1.91 9.77 5.68
N LEU A 47 -0.76 10.43 5.74
CA LEU A 47 -0.56 11.76 5.15
C LEU A 47 0.16 11.63 3.81
N ILE A 48 -0.47 12.15 2.75
CA ILE A 48 0.10 12.24 1.39
C ILE A 48 0.36 13.72 1.09
N ASN A 49 1.65 14.09 1.01
CA ASN A 49 2.09 15.43 0.63
C ASN A 49 2.16 15.55 -0.89
N GLU A 50 2.05 16.78 -1.43
CA GLU A 50 2.17 17.07 -2.87
C GLU A 50 1.23 16.20 -3.73
N VAL A 51 0.03 15.94 -3.22
CA VAL A 51 -0.97 15.07 -3.86
C VAL A 51 -1.37 15.58 -5.25
N ASP A 52 -1.23 16.88 -5.50
CA ASP A 52 -1.44 17.52 -6.80
C ASP A 52 -0.43 17.07 -7.88
N LEU A 53 0.70 16.47 -7.49
CA LEU A 53 1.69 15.92 -8.41
C LEU A 53 1.45 14.45 -8.79
N ALA A 54 0.54 13.74 -8.12
CA ALA A 54 0.19 12.36 -8.48
C ALA A 54 -0.73 12.33 -9.71
N ASP A 55 -0.68 11.24 -10.47
CA ASP A 55 -1.64 11.00 -11.55
C ASP A 55 -3.06 10.84 -10.94
N PRO A 56 -4.07 11.61 -11.40
CA PRO A 56 -5.44 11.49 -10.91
C PRO A 56 -6.02 10.07 -11.01
N ALA A 57 -5.60 9.27 -12.01
CA ALA A 57 -6.04 7.90 -12.15
C ALA A 57 -5.54 7.01 -10.99
N GLU A 58 -4.31 7.23 -10.53
CA GLU A 58 -3.73 6.52 -9.38
C GLU A 58 -4.44 6.92 -8.09
N LEU A 59 -4.75 8.22 -7.93
CA LEU A 59 -5.51 8.71 -6.77
C LEU A 59 -6.94 8.18 -6.72
N ALA A 60 -7.56 7.90 -7.87
CA ALA A 60 -8.90 7.33 -7.92
C ALA A 60 -8.97 5.94 -7.26
N GLY A 61 -7.85 5.21 -7.20
CA GLY A 61 -7.72 3.96 -6.45
C GLY A 61 -7.91 4.10 -4.93
N LEU A 62 -7.83 5.32 -4.39
CA LEU A 62 -8.07 5.60 -2.98
C LEU A 62 -9.56 5.85 -2.65
N ASN A 63 -10.43 6.00 -3.66
CA ASN A 63 -11.84 6.34 -3.44
C ASN A 63 -12.56 5.30 -2.58
N ASP A 64 -12.36 4.00 -2.86
CA ASP A 64 -12.97 2.93 -2.07
C ASP A 64 -12.54 2.99 -0.60
N VAL A 65 -11.27 3.32 -0.33
CA VAL A 65 -10.75 3.49 1.04
C VAL A 65 -11.40 4.70 1.72
N LEU A 66 -11.53 5.82 1.00
CA LEU A 66 -12.18 7.04 1.53
C LEU A 66 -13.66 6.84 1.83
N GLU A 67 -14.33 5.95 1.10
CA GLU A 67 -15.71 5.51 1.36
C GLU A 67 -15.81 4.52 2.54
N GLY A 68 -14.69 4.11 3.14
CA GLY A 68 -14.65 3.16 4.25
C GLY A 68 -14.81 1.70 3.80
N ARG A 69 -14.59 1.40 2.52
CA ARG A 69 -14.62 0.01 2.03
C ARG A 69 -13.32 -0.73 2.39
N PRO A 70 -13.35 -2.07 2.48
CA PRO A 70 -12.14 -2.86 2.66
C PRO A 70 -11.17 -2.72 1.49
N LEU A 71 -9.88 -2.67 1.78
CA LEU A 71 -8.81 -2.74 0.78
C LEU A 71 -8.58 -4.20 0.38
N VAL A 72 -8.72 -4.50 -0.91
CA VAL A 72 -8.46 -5.83 -1.47
C VAL A 72 -7.10 -5.86 -2.15
N ILE A 73 -6.17 -6.65 -1.61
CA ILE A 73 -4.82 -6.79 -2.13
C ILE A 73 -4.77 -8.03 -3.04
N ALA A 74 -5.24 -7.88 -4.28
CA ALA A 74 -5.30 -8.97 -5.26
C ALA A 74 -3.93 -9.65 -5.46
N GLN A 75 -2.87 -8.84 -5.49
CA GLN A 75 -1.49 -9.31 -5.60
C GLN A 75 -1.02 -10.12 -4.39
N ASN A 76 -1.60 -9.97 -3.20
CA ASN A 76 -1.29 -10.78 -2.01
C ASN A 76 -2.35 -11.87 -1.79
N GLY A 77 -2.66 -12.63 -2.84
CA GLY A 77 -3.62 -13.74 -2.76
C GLY A 77 -5.06 -13.32 -2.47
N GLY A 78 -5.42 -12.07 -2.75
CA GLY A 78 -6.77 -11.55 -2.46
C GLY A 78 -6.99 -11.24 -0.98
N GLU A 79 -5.94 -10.94 -0.22
CA GLU A 79 -6.06 -10.48 1.15
C GLU A 79 -7.00 -9.27 1.26
N ILE A 80 -7.82 -9.24 2.32
CA ILE A 80 -8.77 -8.17 2.58
C ILE A 80 -8.39 -7.48 3.89
N ILE A 81 -8.01 -6.21 3.81
CA ILE A 81 -7.78 -5.35 4.96
C ILE A 81 -9.04 -4.51 5.20
N LYS A 82 -9.68 -4.72 6.35
CA LYS A 82 -10.81 -3.88 6.78
C LYS A 82 -10.27 -2.61 7.45
N PRO A 83 -10.92 -1.45 7.26
CA PRO A 83 -10.55 -0.24 7.98
C PRO A 83 -10.60 -0.49 9.49
N HIS A 84 -9.59 0.00 10.21
CA HIS A 84 -9.61 0.00 11.66
C HIS A 84 -10.82 0.81 12.19
N PRO A 85 -11.50 0.37 13.27
CA PRO A 85 -12.60 1.10 13.90
C PRO A 85 -12.22 2.51 14.36
#